data_AF-A0A956J0Z1-F1
#
_entry.id   AF-A0A956J0Z1-F1
#
_cell.length_a   1.000
_cell.length_b   1.000
_cell.length_c   1.000
_cell.angle_alpha   90.00
_cell.angle_beta   90.00
_cell.angle_gamma   90.00
#
_symmetry.space_group_name_H-M   'P 1'
#
loop_
_entity.id
_entity.type
_entity.pdbx_description
1 polymer ?
#
loop_
_entity_poly.entity_id
_entity_poly.type
_entity_poly.pdbx_seq_one_letter_code
_entity_poly.pdbx_strand_id
1 'polypeptide(L)' 'MSEAEAAREEVEDFQKQVGKLREEIGRVIVGNREVVDGVLTCMLAGSHALLEGVPGLGKTMLVRT' A
#
# COMPACT_ATOMS: atom_id res chain seq x y z
N MET A 1 -10.26 1.54 -29.64
CA MET A 1 -9.97 0.87 -28.37
C MET A 1 -11.27 0.31 -27.84
N SER A 2 -11.29 -0.97 -27.49
CA SER A 2 -12.45 -1.53 -26.79
C SER A 2 -12.47 -0.99 -25.35
N GLU A 3 -13.65 -0.92 -24.74
CA GLU A 3 -13.81 -0.54 -23.33
C GLU A 3 -12.96 -1.41 -22.39
N ALA A 4 -12.79 -2.69 -22.74
CA ALA A 4 -11.94 -3.62 -22.02
C ALA A 4 -10.42 -3.32 -22.15
N GLU A 5 -9.98 -2.69 -23.24
CA GLU A 5 -8.58 -2.26 -23.39
C GLU A 5 -8.29 -1.03 -22.54
N ALA A 6 -9.20 -0.04 -22.55
CA ALA A 6 -9.05 1.17 -21.73
C ALA A 6 -9.01 0.82 -20.22
N ALA A 7 -9.91 -0.06 -19.77
CA ALA A 7 -9.91 -0.51 -18.38
C ALA A 7 -8.62 -1.26 -17.99
N ARG A 8 -8.03 -2.03 -18.91
CA ARG A 8 -6.75 -2.72 -18.66
C ARG A 8 -5.60 -1.74 -18.50
N GLU A 9 -5.56 -0.70 -19.34
CA GLU A 9 -4.54 0.35 -19.29
C GLU A 9 -4.61 1.12 -17.96
N GLU A 10 -5.81 1.53 -17.52
CA GLU A 10 -5.99 2.18 -16.22
C GLU A 10 -5.53 1.30 -15.05
N VAL A 11 -5.85 0.00 -15.09
CA VAL A 11 -5.41 -0.95 -14.05
C VAL A 11 -3.89 -1.10 -14.04
N GLU A 12 -3.24 -1.12 -15.20
CA GLU A 12 -1.79 -1.21 -15.30
C GLU A 12 -1.09 0.02 -14.71
N ASP A 13 -1.61 1.21 -15.01
CA ASP A 13 -1.08 2.46 -14.48
C ASP A 13 -1.27 2.57 -12.97
N PHE A 14 -2.44 2.15 -12.47
CA PHE A 14 -2.69 2.06 -11.04
C PHE A 14 -1.70 1.09 -10.35
N GLN A 15 -1.48 -0.09 -10.91
CA GLN A 15 -0.51 -1.05 -10.39
C GLN A 15 0.91 -0.48 -10.34
N LYS A 16 1.34 0.27 -11.37
CA LYS A 16 2.64 0.96 -11.38
C LYS A 16 2.74 2.00 -10.26
N GLN A 17 1.70 2.80 -10.06
CA GLN A 17 1.68 3.83 -9.00
C GLN A 17 1.73 3.21 -7.60
N VAL A 18 0.93 2.18 -7.33
CA VAL A 18 0.95 1.45 -6.05
C VAL A 18 2.30 0.75 -5.85
N GLY A 19 2.90 0.21 -6.91
CA GLY A 19 4.25 -0.35 -6.89
C GLY A 19 5.30 0.66 -6.42
N LYS A 20 5.31 1.86 -7.01
CA LYS A 20 6.21 2.96 -6.61
C LYS A 20 6.01 3.36 -5.15
N LEU A 21 4.76 3.45 -4.71
CA LEU A 21 4.44 3.78 -3.31
C LEU A 21 4.99 2.71 -2.34
N ARG A 22 4.84 1.43 -2.67
CA ARG A 22 5.42 0.31 -1.89
C ARG A 22 6.93 0.39 -1.82
N GLU A 23 7.61 0.72 -2.92
CA GLU A 23 9.06 0.87 -2.95
C GLU A 23 9.54 1.99 -2.02
N GLU A 24 8.88 3.16 -2.03
CA GLU A 24 9.23 4.28 -1.15
C GLU A 24 9.02 3.92 0.33
N ILE A 25 7.91 3.26 0.66
CA ILE A 25 7.64 2.77 2.02
C ILE A 25 8.73 1.78 2.46
N GLY A 26 9.13 0.87 1.56
CA GLY A 26 10.16 -0.13 1.80
C GLY A 26 11.55 0.42 2.13
N ARG A 27 11.84 1.69 1.79
CA ARG A 27 13.10 2.35 2.18
C ARG A 27 13.19 2.65 3.68
N VAL A 28 12.04 2.76 4.35
CA VAL A 28 11.96 3.09 5.79
C VAL A 28 11.45 1.89 6.61
N ILE A 29 10.58 1.08 6.03
CA ILE A 29 9.93 -0.05 6.69
C ILE A 29 10.47 -1.37 6.11
N VAL A 30 11.33 -2.04 6.87
CA VAL A 30 11.91 -3.34 6.50
C VAL A 30 11.11 -4.49 7.11
N GLY A 31 10.87 -5.55 6.34
CA GLY A 31 10.30 -6.81 6.83
C GLY A 31 8.78 -6.86 7.06
N ASN A 32 8.05 -5.75 6.86
CA ASN A 32 6.60 -5.66 7.14
C ASN A 32 5.74 -5.54 5.86
N ARG A 33 6.06 -6.27 4.80
CA ARG A 33 5.39 -6.13 3.49
C ARG A 33 3.88 -6.36 3.55
N GLU A 34 3.43 -7.41 4.23
CA GLU A 34 2.00 -7.75 4.33
C GLU A 34 1.21 -6.67 5.09
N VAL A 35 1.79 -6.10 6.14
CA VAL A 35 1.18 -5.01 6.91
C VAL A 35 1.06 -3.75 6.04
N VAL A 36 2.12 -3.41 5.30
CA VAL A 36 2.11 -2.29 4.34
C VAL A 36 1.00 -2.49 3.31
N ASP A 37 0.90 -3.69 2.73
CA ASP A 37 -0.12 -4.01 1.74
C ASP A 37 -1.53 -3.86 2.30
N GLY A 38 -1.79 -4.35 3.51
CA GLY A 38 -3.08 -4.18 4.19
C GLY A 38 -3.43 -2.71 4.46
N VAL A 39 -2.47 -1.91 4.93
CA VAL A 39 -2.66 -0.47 5.17
C VAL A 39 -2.98 0.26 3.86
N LEU A 40 -2.24 -0.02 2.80
CA LEU A 40 -2.50 0.55 1.47
C LEU A 40 -3.89 0.17 0.96
N THR A 41 -4.29 -1.09 1.11
CA THR A 41 -5.65 -1.55 0.77
C THR A 41 -6.70 -0.78 1.57
N CYS A 42 -6.54 -0.62 2.88
CA CYS A 42 -7.49 0.14 3.70
C CYS A 42 -7.58 1.60 3.25
N MET A 43 -6.45 2.26 2.98
CA MET A 43 -6.43 3.66 2.52
C MET A 43 -7.13 3.81 1.16
N LEU A 44 -6.81 2.94 0.20
CA LEU A 44 -7.37 2.98 -1.16
C LEU A 44 -8.86 2.63 -1.19
N ALA A 45 -9.31 1.77 -0.27
CA ALA A 45 -10.71 1.40 -0.11
C ALA A 45 -11.51 2.36 0.78
N GLY A 46 -10.87 3.39 1.37
CA GLY A 46 -11.53 4.31 2.30
C GLY A 46 -12.01 3.66 3.61
N SER A 47 -11.33 2.61 4.06
CA SER A 47 -11.66 1.83 5.26
C SER A 47 -10.72 2.16 6.43
N HIS A 48 -10.87 1.45 7.55
CA HIS A 48 -10.07 1.61 8.76
C HIS A 48 -9.19 0.38 9.03
N ALA A 49 -8.00 0.60 9.57
CA ALA A 49 -7.07 -0.44 9.99
C ALA A 49 -6.63 -0.22 11.44
N LEU A 50 -6.45 -1.32 12.19
CA LEU A 50 -5.84 -1.33 13.52
C LEU A 50 -4.51 -2.08 13.45
N LEU A 51 -3.42 -1.43 13.86
CA LEU A 51 -2.09 -2.04 13.91
C LEU A 51 -1.78 -2.54 15.33
N GLU A 52 -1.91 -3.85 15.55
CA GLU A 52 -1.58 -4.50 16.81
C GLU A 52 -0.29 -5.34 16.72
N GLY A 53 0.45 -5.44 17.82
CA GLY A 53 1.62 -6.32 17.93
C GLY A 53 2.65 -5.81 18.95
N VAL A 54 3.74 -6.54 19.12
CA VAL A 54 4.78 -6.23 20.12
C VAL A 54 5.53 -4.90 19.83
N PRO A 55 6.07 -4.20 20.86
CA PRO A 55 6.82 -2.96 20.67
C PRO A 55 8.02 -3.11 19.71
N GLY A 56 8.38 -2.04 19.00
CA GLY A 56 9.57 -1.99 18.13
C GLY A 56 9.39 -2.44 16.67
N LEU A 57 8.20 -2.91 16.27
CA LEU A 57 7.94 -3.38 14.89
C LEU A 57 7.64 -2.27 13.85
N GLY A 58 8.00 -1.02 14.13
CA GLY A 58 7.78 0.08 13.18
C GLY A 58 6.33 0.52 12.99
N LYS A 59 5.37 0.03 13.80
CA LYS A 59 3.94 0.42 13.73
C LYS A 59 3.72 1.94 13.76
N THR A 60 4.41 2.65 14.65
CA THR A 60 4.33 4.11 14.73
C THR A 60 4.92 4.78 13.50
N MET A 61 6.03 4.26 12.96
CA MET A 61 6.66 4.79 11.74
C MET A 61 5.73 4.64 10.52
N LEU A 62 4.98 3.55 10.45
CA LEU A 62 4.02 3.26 9.37
C LEU A 62 2.86 4.27 9.28
N VAL A 63 2.42 4.81 10.42
CA VAL A 63 1.25 5.72 10.48
C VAL A 63 1.63 7.15 10.84
N ARG A 64 2.93 7.45 10.86
CA ARG A 64 3.43 8.77 11.21
C ARG A 64 3.12 9.76 10.09
N THR A 65 2.19 10.67 10.37
CA THR A 65 1.99 11.93 9.65
C THR A 65 3.02 12.97 10.06
#